data_AF-A0A0T5ZJK2-F1
#
_entry.id   AF-A0A0T5ZJK2-F1
#
_cell.length_a   1.000
_cell.length_b   1.000
_cell.length_c   1.000
_cell.angle_alpha   90.00
_cell.angle_beta   90.00
_cell.angle_gamma   90.00
#
_symmetry.space_group_name_H-M   'P 1'
#
loop_
_entity.id
_entity.type
_entity.pdbx_description
1 polymer ?
#
loop_
_entity_poly.entity_id
_entity_poly.type
_entity_poly.pdbx_seq_one_letter_code
_entity_poly.pdbx_strand_id
1 'polypeptide(L)'
;MILLDTSGLLAAIDSSQGHHRAAAAAVRAAAAPRILSPFVLAELDYLLATRVGPAAQDRLLEQVESGVYRLESFDQADVARARVVLDRYRDLGSGIADASVVVLAERYGTTDVLTLDERHFRALRGPGDRPFRLLPTDG
;
A
#
# COMPACT_ATOMS: atom_id res chain seq x y z
N MET A 1 -12.62 1.49 3.86
CA MET A 1 -11.69 1.37 2.72
C MET A 1 -10.31 1.74 3.21
N ILE A 2 -9.28 1.00 2.80
CA ILE A 2 -7.88 1.32 3.08
C ILE A 2 -7.06 1.15 1.80
N LEU A 3 -5.96 1.90 1.70
CA LEU A 3 -4.92 1.65 0.71
C LEU A 3 -3.85 0.72 1.31
N LEU A 4 -3.35 -0.20 0.51
CA LEU A 4 -2.30 -1.13 0.92
C LEU A 4 -0.96 -0.67 0.36
N ASP A 5 0.01 -0.51 1.24
CA ASP A 5 1.42 -0.34 0.89
C ASP A 5 2.17 -1.69 1.05
N THR A 6 3.30 -1.82 0.36
CA THR A 6 4.14 -3.03 0.34
C THR A 6 4.55 -3.44 1.75
N SER A 7 5.04 -2.51 2.57
CA SER A 7 5.55 -2.80 3.91
C SER A 7 4.46 -3.28 4.86
N GLY A 8 3.29 -2.64 4.81
CA GLY A 8 2.14 -2.97 5.66
C GLY A 8 1.53 -4.31 5.29
N LEU A 9 1.36 -4.58 4.00
CA LEU A 9 0.78 -5.85 3.54
C LEU A 9 1.75 -7.02 3.70
N LEU A 10 3.05 -6.82 3.48
CA LEU A 10 4.07 -7.83 3.79
C LEU A 10 4.02 -8.23 5.27
N ALA A 11 3.94 -7.26 6.19
CA ALA A 11 3.80 -7.54 7.61
C ALA A 11 2.51 -8.31 7.93
N ALA A 12 1.40 -7.97 7.29
CA ALA A 12 0.14 -8.68 7.49
C ALA A 12 0.18 -10.15 6.99
N ILE A 13 1.05 -10.49 6.04
CA ILE A 13 1.18 -11.83 5.45
C ILE A 13 2.25 -12.66 6.18
N ASP A 14 3.44 -12.09 6.37
CA ASP A 14 4.59 -12.79 6.95
C ASP A 14 4.47 -12.88 8.48
N SER A 15 4.08 -14.05 8.98
CA SER A 15 3.90 -14.30 10.41
C SER A 15 5.18 -14.19 11.26
N SER A 16 6.36 -14.15 10.62
CA SER A 16 7.63 -13.94 11.32
C SER A 16 7.90 -12.47 11.65
N GLN A 17 7.18 -11.53 11.02
CA GLN A 17 7.32 -10.09 11.26
C GLN A 17 6.82 -9.71 12.65
N GLY A 18 7.59 -8.88 13.37
CA GLY A 18 7.19 -8.39 14.69
C GLY A 18 5.85 -7.63 14.70
N HIS A 19 5.53 -6.94 13.59
CA HIS A 19 4.28 -6.19 13.43
C HIS A 19 3.11 -7.02 12.87
N HIS A 20 3.30 -8.33 12.63
CA HIS A 20 2.33 -9.17 11.93
C HIS A 20 0.92 -9.11 12.55
N ARG A 21 0.83 -9.30 13.87
CA ARG A 21 -0.47 -9.32 14.56
C ARG A 21 -1.22 -8.00 14.40
N ALA A 22 -0.53 -6.87 14.52
CA ALA A 22 -1.12 -5.55 14.40
C ALA A 22 -1.53 -5.23 12.96
N ALA A 23 -0.66 -5.49 11.98
CA ALA A 23 -0.96 -5.28 10.56
C ALA A 23 -2.13 -6.16 10.09
N ALA A 24 -2.13 -7.45 10.45
CA ALA A 24 -3.21 -8.36 10.10
C ALA A 24 -4.54 -7.99 10.78
N ALA A 25 -4.51 -7.45 12.00
CA ALA A 25 -5.70 -6.93 12.67
C ALA A 25 -6.25 -5.69 11.94
N ALA A 26 -5.39 -4.76 11.53
CA ALA A 26 -5.79 -3.58 10.75
C ALA A 26 -6.45 -3.96 9.41
N VAL A 27 -5.88 -4.94 8.68
CA VAL A 27 -6.47 -5.45 7.42
C VAL A 27 -7.87 -6.05 7.65
N ARG A 28 -8.06 -6.80 8.75
CA ARG A 28 -9.35 -7.41 9.09
C ARG A 28 -10.39 -6.38 9.55
N ALA A 29 -9.98 -5.37 10.30
CA ALA A 29 -10.85 -4.32 10.79
C ALA A 29 -11.27 -3.32 9.68
N ALA A 30 -10.45 -3.18 8.64
CA ALA A 30 -10.72 -2.29 7.53
C ALA A 30 -11.95 -2.73 6.72
N ALA A 31 -12.90 -1.82 6.57
CA ALA A 31 -14.02 -1.99 5.65
C ALA A 31 -13.53 -2.12 4.21
N ALA A 32 -14.14 -3.03 3.45
CA ALA A 32 -13.88 -3.19 2.02
C ALA A 32 -14.23 -1.91 1.23
N PRO A 33 -13.59 -1.68 0.07
CA PRO A 33 -12.47 -2.46 -0.48
C PRO A 33 -11.12 -2.15 0.20
N ARG A 34 -10.19 -3.09 0.08
CA ARG A 34 -8.76 -2.91 0.39
C ARG A 34 -8.04 -2.73 -0.94
N ILE A 35 -7.60 -1.51 -1.21
CA ILE A 35 -7.14 -1.07 -2.52
C ILE A 35 -5.64 -1.38 -2.67
N LEU A 36 -5.29 -2.02 -3.78
CA LEU A 36 -3.92 -2.42 -4.10
C LEU A 36 -3.49 -1.82 -5.43
N SER A 37 -2.34 -1.15 -5.42
CA SER A 37 -1.68 -0.66 -6.64
C SER A 37 -0.97 -1.82 -7.36
N PRO A 38 -0.91 -1.83 -8.71
CA PRO A 38 -0.14 -2.82 -9.46
C PRO A 38 1.37 -2.75 -9.15
N PHE A 39 1.90 -1.60 -8.77
CA PHE A 39 3.31 -1.46 -8.38
C PHE A 39 3.58 -2.08 -7.00
N VAL A 40 2.65 -1.89 -6.06
CA VAL A 40 2.71 -2.54 -4.73
C VAL A 40 2.56 -4.05 -4.87
N LEU A 41 1.67 -4.53 -5.75
CA LEU A 41 1.55 -5.96 -6.06
C LEU A 41 2.88 -6.51 -6.60
N ALA A 42 3.51 -5.84 -7.57
CA ALA A 42 4.77 -6.29 -8.16
C ALA A 42 5.92 -6.33 -7.14
N GLU A 43 6.04 -5.31 -6.28
CA GLU A 43 7.04 -5.31 -5.21
C GLU A 43 6.80 -6.41 -4.18
N LEU A 44 5.54 -6.59 -3.78
CA LEU A 44 5.18 -7.60 -2.80
C LEU A 44 5.37 -9.03 -3.33
N ASP A 45 5.01 -9.28 -4.59
CA ASP A 45 5.28 -10.56 -5.27
C ASP A 45 6.77 -10.93 -5.21
N TYR A 46 7.63 -9.99 -5.59
CA TYR A 46 9.09 -10.17 -5.52
C TYR A 46 9.57 -10.42 -4.09
N LEU A 47 9.07 -9.66 -3.10
CA LEU A 47 9.47 -9.80 -1.71
C LEU A 47 9.03 -11.14 -1.10
N LEU A 48 7.81 -11.58 -1.39
CA LEU A 48 7.32 -12.88 -0.92
C LEU A 48 8.12 -14.02 -1.55
N ALA A 49 8.37 -13.98 -2.86
CA ALA A 49 9.16 -14.99 -3.55
C ALA A 49 10.59 -15.10 -3.00
N THR A 50 11.21 -13.97 -2.64
CA THR A 50 12.62 -13.93 -2.20
C THR A 50 12.82 -14.08 -0.70
N ARG A 51 11.82 -13.78 0.14
CA ARG A 51 12.00 -13.70 1.61
C ARG A 51 11.08 -14.61 2.42
N VAL A 52 9.93 -15.02 1.88
CA VAL A 52 8.91 -15.77 2.64
C VAL A 52 8.72 -17.16 2.06
N GLY A 53 8.49 -17.26 0.75
CA GLY A 53 8.37 -18.51 0.01
C GLY A 53 7.18 -18.54 -0.96
N PRO A 54 7.19 -19.51 -1.90
CA PRO A 54 6.23 -19.57 -3.00
C PRO A 54 4.77 -19.72 -2.55
N ALA A 55 4.52 -20.46 -1.45
CA ALA A 55 3.16 -20.61 -0.94
C ALA A 55 2.52 -19.28 -0.47
N ALA A 56 3.33 -18.34 0.03
CA ALA A 56 2.84 -17.03 0.43
C ALA A 56 2.55 -16.15 -0.80
N GLN A 57 3.41 -16.25 -1.83
CA GLN A 57 3.22 -15.60 -3.13
C GLN A 57 1.93 -16.07 -3.81
N ASP A 58 1.73 -17.38 -3.96
CA ASP A 58 0.52 -17.96 -4.56
C ASP A 58 -0.73 -17.48 -3.83
N ARG A 59 -0.70 -17.47 -2.50
CA ARG A 59 -1.82 -16.99 -1.68
C ARG A 59 -2.13 -15.51 -1.86
N LEU A 60 -1.11 -14.65 -2.07
CA LEU A 60 -1.34 -13.25 -2.41
C LEU A 60 -2.10 -13.14 -3.75
N LEU A 61 -1.68 -13.89 -4.76
CA LEU A 61 -2.30 -13.87 -6.08
C LEU A 61 -3.75 -14.37 -6.02
N GLU A 62 -4.02 -15.46 -5.28
CA GLU A 62 -5.39 -15.94 -5.01
C GLU A 62 -6.26 -14.86 -4.32
N GLN A 63 -5.69 -14.09 -3.37
CA GLN A 63 -6.39 -13.00 -2.69
C GLN A 63 -6.71 -11.82 -3.61
N VAL A 64 -5.84 -11.55 -4.59
CA VAL A 64 -6.11 -10.54 -5.62
C VAL A 64 -7.18 -11.04 -6.60
N GLU A 65 -7.05 -12.28 -7.09
CA GLU A 65 -8.01 -12.91 -8.01
C GLU A 65 -9.42 -12.96 -7.44
N SER A 66 -9.54 -13.33 -6.15
CA SER A 66 -10.83 -13.39 -5.44
C SER A 66 -11.38 -12.04 -4.99
N GLY A 67 -10.65 -10.94 -5.21
CA GLY A 67 -11.07 -9.58 -4.86
C GLY A 67 -10.96 -9.24 -3.38
N VAL A 68 -10.25 -10.04 -2.57
CA VAL A 68 -9.92 -9.70 -1.18
C VAL A 68 -9.09 -8.41 -1.14
N TYR A 69 -8.11 -8.31 -2.03
CA TYR A 69 -7.42 -7.07 -2.37
C TYR A 69 -7.82 -6.66 -3.77
N ARG A 70 -8.39 -5.46 -3.88
CA ARG A 70 -8.85 -4.91 -5.15
C ARG A 70 -7.67 -4.29 -5.87
N LEU A 71 -7.19 -4.97 -6.91
CA LEU A 71 -6.18 -4.44 -7.82
C LEU A 71 -6.77 -3.32 -8.68
N GLU A 72 -6.17 -2.14 -8.62
CA GLU A 72 -6.61 -0.98 -9.39
C GLU A 72 -5.88 -0.84 -10.72
N SER A 73 -6.56 -0.29 -11.72
CA SER A 73 -5.91 0.14 -12.95
C SER A 73 -5.07 1.39 -12.71
N PHE A 74 -3.94 1.46 -13.40
CA PHE A 74 -3.03 2.60 -13.36
C PHE A 74 -2.61 2.95 -14.79
N ASP A 75 -3.13 4.07 -15.31
CA ASP A 75 -2.98 4.47 -16.70
C ASP A 75 -1.92 5.58 -16.88
N GLN A 76 -1.84 6.14 -18.10
CA GLN A 76 -0.88 7.20 -18.42
C GLN A 76 -1.14 8.50 -17.66
N ALA A 77 -2.41 8.84 -17.38
CA ALA A 77 -2.77 10.02 -16.62
C ALA A 77 -2.38 9.84 -15.14
N ASP A 78 -2.54 8.63 -14.61
CA ASP A 78 -2.08 8.28 -13.27
C ASP A 78 -0.56 8.36 -13.15
N VAL A 79 0.18 7.89 -14.16
CA VAL A 79 1.65 8.04 -14.22
C VAL A 79 2.05 9.51 -14.28
N ALA A 80 1.35 10.33 -15.07
CA ALA A 80 1.61 11.77 -15.12
C ALA A 80 1.36 12.42 -13.75
N ARG A 81 0.31 12.01 -13.03
CA ARG A 81 0.03 12.48 -11.67
C ARG A 81 1.09 12.02 -10.68
N ALA A 82 1.49 10.75 -10.71
CA ALA A 82 2.54 10.21 -9.86
C ALA A 82 3.87 10.94 -10.05
N ARG A 83 4.22 11.32 -11.30
CA ARG A 83 5.41 12.15 -11.56
C ARG A 83 5.36 13.48 -10.84
N VAL A 84 4.19 14.13 -10.75
CA VAL A 84 4.03 15.38 -10.00
C VAL A 84 4.18 15.14 -8.49
N VAL A 85 3.68 14.02 -7.97
CA VAL A 85 3.89 13.63 -6.56
C VAL A 85 5.38 13.43 -6.29
N LEU A 86 6.08 12.67 -7.13
CA LEU A 86 7.51 12.41 -7.01
C LEU A 86 8.35 13.70 -7.09
N ASP A 87 7.98 14.64 -7.95
CA ASP A 87 8.66 15.93 -8.04
C ASP A 87 8.46 16.78 -6.77
N ARG A 88 7.23 16.81 -6.24
CA ARG A 88 6.90 17.51 -4.98
C ARG A 88 7.69 16.96 -3.78
N TYR A 89 7.97 15.66 -3.77
CA TYR A 89 8.61 14.96 -2.65
C TYR A 89 9.97 14.36 -3.02
N ARG A 90 10.70 14.98 -3.96
CA ARG A 90 11.94 14.44 -4.52
C ARG A 90 13.00 14.08 -3.46
N ASP A 91 13.04 14.83 -2.37
CA ASP A 91 14.03 14.65 -1.31
C ASP A 91 13.71 13.46 -0.38
N LEU A 92 12.51 12.87 -0.47
CA LEU A 92 12.16 11.65 0.26
C LEU A 92 12.75 10.39 -0.40
N GLY A 93 13.10 10.44 -1.69
CA GLY A 93 13.60 9.27 -2.41
C GLY A 93 12.54 8.17 -2.62
N SER A 94 11.25 8.53 -2.57
CA SER A 94 10.13 7.61 -2.75
C SER A 94 10.02 7.09 -4.19
N GLY A 95 9.52 5.86 -4.34
CA GLY A 95 9.33 5.20 -5.63
C GLY A 95 7.95 5.40 -6.25
N ILE A 96 7.74 4.81 -7.44
CA ILE A 96 6.43 4.81 -8.10
C ILE A 96 5.37 4.06 -7.28
N ALA A 97 5.75 3.08 -6.45
CA ALA A 97 4.84 2.41 -5.53
C ALA A 97 4.22 3.40 -4.53
N ASP A 98 5.03 4.14 -3.76
CA ASP A 98 4.54 5.17 -2.83
C ASP A 98 3.69 6.23 -3.55
N ALA A 99 4.19 6.74 -4.68
CA ALA A 99 3.47 7.75 -5.45
C ALA A 99 2.12 7.23 -5.96
N SER A 100 2.05 5.96 -6.36
CA SER A 100 0.80 5.34 -6.79
C SER A 100 -0.22 5.22 -5.66
N VAL A 101 0.23 5.00 -4.42
CA VAL A 101 -0.65 5.03 -3.24
C VAL A 101 -1.24 6.44 -3.07
N VAL A 102 -0.44 7.50 -3.22
CA VAL A 102 -0.95 8.88 -3.17
C VAL A 102 -1.96 9.15 -4.28
N VAL A 103 -1.69 8.73 -5.52
CA VAL A 103 -2.62 8.89 -6.65
C VAL A 103 -3.96 8.17 -6.39
N LEU A 104 -3.90 6.93 -5.89
CA LEU A 104 -5.11 6.18 -5.54
C LEU A 104 -5.83 6.80 -4.33
N ALA A 105 -5.10 7.38 -3.37
CA ALA A 105 -5.70 8.14 -2.29
C ALA A 105 -6.54 9.30 -2.83
N GLU A 106 -5.97 10.10 -3.73
CA GLU A 106 -6.64 11.22 -4.39
C GLU A 106 -7.89 10.76 -5.15
N ARG A 107 -7.78 9.67 -5.93
CA ARG A 107 -8.90 9.07 -6.66
C ARG A 107 -10.05 8.68 -5.75
N TYR A 108 -9.75 8.07 -4.61
CA TYR A 108 -10.76 7.49 -3.70
C TYR A 108 -11.15 8.41 -2.53
N GLY A 109 -10.52 9.57 -2.38
CA GLY A 109 -10.78 10.51 -1.29
C GLY A 109 -10.41 9.98 0.10
N THR A 110 -9.58 8.94 0.19
CA THR A 110 -9.20 8.27 1.45
C THR A 110 -7.84 8.72 1.96
N THR A 111 -7.66 8.71 3.28
CA THR A 111 -6.38 8.98 3.97
C THR A 111 -5.87 7.77 4.74
N ASP A 112 -6.59 6.65 4.76
CA ASP A 112 -6.20 5.48 5.54
C ASP A 112 -5.27 4.59 4.70
N VAL A 113 -4.03 4.43 5.17
CA VAL A 113 -2.98 3.63 4.50
C VAL A 113 -2.45 2.60 5.48
N LEU A 114 -2.40 1.33 5.06
CA LEU A 114 -1.69 0.29 5.78
C LEU A 114 -0.22 0.30 5.36
N THR A 115 0.66 0.84 6.20
CA THR A 115 2.10 0.95 5.93
C THR A 115 2.88 0.90 7.24
N LEU A 116 4.10 0.36 7.20
CA LEU A 116 5.09 0.50 8.27
C LEU A 116 6.12 1.60 7.96
N ASP A 117 6.08 2.18 6.75
CA ASP A 117 6.97 3.26 6.35
C ASP A 117 6.43 4.62 6.80
N GLU A 118 6.39 4.79 8.12
CA GLU A 118 5.84 5.99 8.72
C GLU A 118 6.61 7.25 8.33
N ARG A 119 7.93 7.15 8.16
CA ARG A 119 8.75 8.32 7.82
C ARG A 119 8.34 8.88 6.46
N HIS A 120 8.19 8.03 5.43
CA HIS A 120 7.79 8.51 4.11
C HIS A 120 6.32 8.98 4.12
N PHE A 121 5.39 8.16 4.61
CA PHE A 121 3.98 8.49 4.52
C PHE A 121 3.52 9.64 5.45
N ARG A 122 4.24 9.92 6.55
CA ARG A 122 3.97 11.13 7.36
C ARG A 122 4.41 12.43 6.67
N ALA A 123 5.37 12.37 5.74
CA ALA A 123 5.79 13.53 4.95
C ALA A 123 4.88 13.77 3.73
N LEU A 124 4.31 12.72 3.16
CA LEU A 124 3.36 12.80 2.06
C LEU A 124 2.02 13.41 2.51
N ARG A 125 1.30 14.02 1.55
CA ARG A 125 -0.05 14.57 1.76
C ARG A 125 -1.05 13.87 0.84
N GLY A 126 -2.18 13.48 1.42
CA GLY A 126 -3.28 12.85 0.74
C GLY A 126 -4.30 13.85 0.19
N PRO A 127 -5.55 13.41 -0.04
CA PRO A 127 -6.58 14.22 -0.68
C PRO A 127 -6.92 15.47 0.13
N GLY A 128 -6.94 16.62 -0.56
CA GLY A 128 -7.18 17.92 0.09
C GLY A 128 -6.05 18.36 1.02
N ASP A 129 -4.81 17.94 0.73
CA ASP A 129 -3.60 18.24 1.52
C ASP A 129 -3.65 17.72 2.98
N ARG A 130 -4.52 16.74 3.25
CA ARG A 130 -4.66 16.13 4.57
C ARG A 130 -3.52 15.14 4.85
N PRO A 131 -3.07 15.01 6.12
CA PRO A 131 -2.16 13.93 6.49
C PRO A 131 -2.81 12.57 6.26
N PHE A 132 -2.00 11.57 5.93
CA PHE A 132 -2.43 10.18 5.97
C PHE A 132 -2.60 9.71 7.43
N ARG A 133 -3.60 8.86 7.65
CA ARG A 133 -3.75 8.05 8.86
C ARG A 133 -3.09 6.71 8.59
N LEU A 134 -2.04 6.40 9.33
CA LEU A 134 -1.20 5.24 9.09
C LEU A 134 -1.61 4.08 9.98
N LEU A 135 -2.03 2.98 9.39
CA LEU A 135 -2.39 1.77 10.11
C LEU A 135 -1.21 0.79 10.08
N PRO A 136 -0.90 0.11 11.20
CA PRO A 136 -1.69 0.05 12.44
C PRO A 136 -1.42 1.17 13.46
N THR A 137 -0.43 2.06 13.24
CA THR A 137 0.07 2.98 14.28
C THR A 137 -0.96 4.00 14.80
N ASP A 138 -1.78 4.57 13.91
CA ASP A 138 -2.83 5.56 14.23
C ASP A 138 -4.22 4.87 14.36
N GLY A 139 -4.22 3.56 14.61
CA GLY A 139 -5.35 2.62 14.52
C GLY A 139 -6.13 2.39 15.81
#